data_AF-A0A0K8WKZ5-F1
#
_entry.id   AF-A0A0K8WKZ5-F1
#
_cell.length_a   1.000
_cell.length_b   1.000
_cell.length_c   1.000
_cell.angle_alpha   90.00
_cell.angle_beta   90.00
_cell.angle_gamma   90.00
#
_symmetry.space_group_name_H-M   'P 1'
#
loop_
_entity.id
_entity.type
_entity.pdbx_description
1 polymer ?
#
loop_
_entity_poly.entity_id
_entity_poly.type
_entity_poly.pdbx_seq_one_letter_code
_entity_poly.pdbx_strand_id
1 'polypeptide(L)'
;MRIPTMLSEVTELPAVQLGEYTLQFELGEPTERAKEVALRELRETPENKEAATKELRQLLEAQTDLLYPKDNDEWLVRFLRPCKYYPESARDLKYNSSVISQHSNIQLD
;
A
#
# COMPACT_ATOMS: atom_id res chain seq x y z
N MET A 1 -15.32 -7.47 6.87
CA MET A 1 -15.31 -6.73 5.57
C MET A 1 -13.86 -6.63 5.15
N ARG A 2 -13.44 -7.18 4.00
CA ARG A 2 -12.03 -7.07 3.58
C ARG A 2 -11.82 -5.71 2.95
N ILE A 3 -11.06 -4.85 3.64
CA ILE A 3 -10.67 -3.55 3.10
C ILE A 3 -9.33 -3.75 2.38
N PRO A 4 -9.25 -3.60 1.04
CA PRO A 4 -8.04 -3.93 0.28
C PRO A 4 -6.78 -3.20 0.78
N THR A 5 -6.97 -2.01 1.34
CA THR A 5 -5.89 -1.19 1.88
C THR A 5 -5.37 -1.64 3.26
N MET A 6 -6.12 -2.47 3.98
CA MET A 6 -5.73 -2.99 5.29
C MET A 6 -5.07 -4.36 5.15
N LEU A 7 -4.13 -4.67 6.04
CA LEU A 7 -3.54 -6.01 6.19
C LEU A 7 -4.21 -6.84 7.29
N SER A 8 -5.10 -6.23 8.09
CA SER A 8 -5.81 -6.87 9.18
C SER A 8 -7.18 -7.38 8.75
N GLU A 9 -7.60 -8.52 9.29
CA GLU A 9 -8.91 -9.16 9.06
C GLU A 9 -10.03 -8.53 9.94
N VAL A 10 -10.01 -7.21 10.14
CA VAL A 10 -10.98 -6.54 11.02
C VAL A 10 -12.40 -6.64 10.45
N THR A 11 -13.35 -7.05 11.30
CA THR A 11 -14.77 -7.13 10.93
C THR A 11 -15.46 -5.77 11.04
N GLU A 12 -15.04 -4.96 12.01
CA GLU A 12 -15.56 -3.64 12.31
C GLU A 12 -14.41 -2.63 12.39
N LEU A 13 -14.61 -1.45 11.82
CA LEU A 13 -13.63 -0.37 11.90
C LEU A 13 -13.80 0.37 13.23
N PRO A 14 -12.73 0.53 14.02
CA PRO A 14 -12.82 1.29 15.24
C PRO A 14 -13.01 2.77 14.91
N ALA A 15 -13.77 3.46 15.75
CA ALA A 15 -13.95 4.89 15.73
C ALA A 15 -13.84 5.44 17.16
N VAL A 16 -13.41 6.69 17.29
CA VAL A 16 -13.26 7.37 18.58
C VAL A 16 -14.25 8.52 18.66
N GLN A 17 -15.06 8.56 19.71
CA GLN A 17 -15.95 9.69 19.98
C GLN A 17 -15.21 10.77 20.76
N LEU A 18 -15.17 12.00 20.23
CA LEU A 18 -14.61 13.19 20.88
C LEU A 18 -15.68 14.28 20.98
N GLY A 19 -16.42 14.31 22.09
CA GLY A 19 -17.55 15.23 22.27
C GLY A 19 -18.65 14.91 21.26
N GLU A 20 -18.95 15.85 20.36
CA GLU A 20 -19.93 15.68 19.27
C GLU A 20 -19.31 15.12 17.98
N TYR A 21 -18.00 14.93 17.93
CA TYR A 21 -17.29 14.46 16.73
C TYR A 21 -16.98 12.96 16.80
N THR A 22 -17.07 12.28 15.66
CA THR A 22 -16.64 10.89 15.50
C THR A 22 -15.42 10.83 14.59
N LEU A 23 -14.29 10.34 15.12
CA LEU A 23 -13.06 10.14 14.38
C LEU A 23 -13.05 8.72 13.85
N GLN A 24 -12.94 8.57 12.54
CA GLN A 24 -12.98 7.29 11.84
C GLN A 24 -11.93 7.24 10.73
N PHE A 25 -11.55 6.03 10.31
CA PHE A 25 -10.64 5.87 9.18
C PHE A 25 -11.35 6.20 7.85
N GLU A 26 -10.72 7.05 7.04
CA GLU A 26 -11.12 7.30 5.65
C GLU A 26 -10.47 6.26 4.73
N LEU A 27 -11.14 5.10 4.58
CA LEU A 27 -10.65 3.98 3.76
C LEU A 27 -11.37 3.85 2.42
N GLY A 28 -12.20 4.85 2.09
CA GLY A 28 -12.92 4.92 0.82
C GLY A 28 -12.04 5.33 -0.36
N GLU A 29 -12.67 5.46 -1.52
CA GLU A 29 -12.02 5.95 -2.73
C GLU A 29 -11.46 7.37 -2.53
N PRO A 30 -10.29 7.68 -3.11
CA PRO A 30 -9.76 9.05 -3.12
C PRO A 30 -10.75 10.02 -3.76
N THR A 31 -10.77 11.25 -3.28
CA THR A 31 -11.54 12.33 -3.93
C THR A 31 -11.08 12.56 -5.37
N GLU A 32 -11.93 13.12 -6.22
CA GLU A 32 -11.57 13.44 -7.61
C GLU A 32 -10.34 14.36 -7.69
N ARG A 33 -10.24 15.34 -6.79
CA ARG A 33 -9.05 16.19 -6.67
C ARG A 33 -7.78 15.36 -6.38
N ALA A 34 -7.87 14.38 -5.48
CA ALA A 34 -6.73 13.51 -5.17
C ALA A 34 -6.34 12.64 -6.38
N LYS A 35 -7.32 12.14 -7.15
CA LYS A 35 -7.07 11.39 -8.39
C LYS A 35 -6.40 12.24 -9.46
N GLU A 36 -6.83 13.49 -9.64
CA GLU A 36 -6.21 14.43 -10.59
C GLU A 36 -4.75 14.74 -10.22
N VAL A 37 -4.49 14.96 -8.92
CA VAL A 37 -3.12 15.16 -8.41
C VAL A 37 -2.26 13.93 -8.66
N ALA A 38 -2.78 12.73 -8.36
CA ALA A 38 -2.08 11.47 -8.58
C ALA A 38 -1.73 11.25 -10.06
N LEU A 39 -2.69 11.50 -10.96
CA LEU A 39 -2.48 11.42 -12.41
C LEU A 39 -1.35 12.37 -12.86
N ARG A 40 -1.40 13.64 -12.43
CA ARG A 40 -0.46 14.68 -12.87
C ARG A 40 0.94 14.54 -12.25
N GLU A 41 1.02 14.24 -10.97
CA GLU A 41 2.27 14.34 -10.19
C GLU A 41 2.96 12.99 -9.99
N LEU A 42 2.18 11.91 -9.96
CA LEU A 42 2.68 10.55 -9.73
C LEU A 42 2.70 9.71 -11.01
N ARG A 43 2.12 10.20 -12.11
CA ARG A 43 1.94 9.43 -13.37
C ARG A 43 1.02 8.22 -13.17
N GLU A 44 0.04 8.34 -12.28
CA GLU A 44 -0.93 7.28 -11.96
C GLU A 44 -2.00 7.15 -13.06
N THR A 45 -1.62 6.66 -14.24
CA THR A 45 -2.56 6.21 -15.27
C THR A 45 -2.92 4.74 -15.06
N PRO A 46 -4.07 4.25 -15.57
CA PRO A 46 -4.41 2.83 -15.49
C PRO A 46 -3.31 1.92 -16.05
N GLU A 47 -2.70 2.31 -17.17
CA GLU A 47 -1.66 1.54 -17.86
C GLU A 47 -0.37 1.50 -17.04
N ASN A 48 0.07 2.65 -16.50
CA ASN A 48 1.24 2.70 -15.62
C ASN A 48 1.00 1.93 -14.32
N LYS A 49 -0.21 2.02 -13.76
CA LYS A 49 -0.58 1.28 -12.54
C LYS A 49 -0.49 -0.22 -12.77
N GLU A 50 -1.07 -0.73 -13.85
CA GLU A 50 -1.02 -2.15 -14.20
C GLU A 50 0.41 -2.62 -14.49
N ALA A 51 1.12 -1.93 -15.37
CA ALA A 51 2.48 -2.32 -15.79
C ALA A 51 3.46 -2.29 -14.62
N ALA A 52 3.47 -1.21 -13.83
CA ALA A 52 4.39 -1.06 -12.71
C ALA A 52 4.10 -2.03 -11.56
N THR A 53 2.83 -2.35 -11.31
CA THR A 53 2.45 -3.33 -10.28
C THR A 53 2.92 -4.73 -10.66
N LYS A 54 2.74 -5.11 -11.94
CA LYS A 54 3.23 -6.38 -12.48
C LYS A 54 4.75 -6.48 -12.42
N GLU A 55 5.47 -5.45 -12.83
CA GLU A 55 6.93 -5.43 -12.81
C GLU A 55 7.47 -5.45 -11.38
N LEU A 56 6.91 -4.63 -10.48
CA LEU A 56 7.31 -4.64 -9.07
C LEU A 56 7.12 -6.03 -8.45
N ARG A 57 5.99 -6.68 -8.70
CA ARG A 57 5.74 -8.06 -8.26
C ARG A 57 6.83 -9.02 -8.72
N GLN A 58 7.22 -8.97 -9.99
CA GLN A 58 8.32 -9.80 -10.53
C GLN A 58 9.65 -9.51 -9.82
N LEU A 59 9.98 -8.23 -9.62
CA LEU A 59 11.18 -7.80 -8.90
C LEU A 59 11.19 -8.27 -7.43
N LEU A 60 10.02 -8.33 -6.79
CA LEU A 60 9.87 -8.83 -5.41
C LEU A 60 9.91 -10.36 -5.34
N GLU A 61 9.34 -11.07 -6.32
CA GLU A 61 9.35 -12.54 -6.39
C GLU A 61 10.73 -13.13 -6.70
N ALA A 62 11.59 -12.37 -7.37
CA ALA A 62 13.00 -12.73 -7.56
C ALA A 62 13.81 -12.76 -6.24
N GLN A 63 13.24 -12.26 -5.14
CA GLN A 63 13.87 -12.24 -3.82
C GLN A 63 13.45 -13.48 -3.04
N THR A 64 14.42 -14.30 -2.62
CA THR A 64 14.16 -15.60 -1.98
C THR A 64 13.74 -15.52 -0.52
N ASP A 65 13.94 -14.37 0.13
CA ASP A 65 13.75 -14.14 1.56
C ASP A 65 12.65 -13.12 1.89
N LEU A 66 11.85 -12.71 0.90
CA LEU A 66 10.80 -11.71 1.08
C LEU A 66 9.41 -12.32 1.26
N LEU A 67 8.83 -12.09 2.44
CA LEU A 67 7.40 -12.26 2.70
C LEU A 67 6.64 -10.95 2.47
N TYR A 68 5.64 -10.98 1.60
CA TYR A 68 4.72 -9.87 1.37
C TYR A 68 3.37 -10.39 0.87
N PRO A 69 2.28 -9.59 0.96
CA PRO A 69 0.97 -9.99 0.46
C PRO A 69 0.95 -9.93 -1.07
N LYS A 70 1.35 -11.04 -1.71
CA LYS A 70 1.47 -11.14 -3.17
C LYS A 70 0.18 -10.68 -3.82
N ASP A 71 -0.98 -11.24 -3.48
CA ASP A 71 -2.23 -10.94 -4.20
C ASP A 71 -2.91 -9.61 -3.80
N ASN A 72 -2.14 -8.63 -3.30
CA ASN A 72 -2.65 -7.32 -2.92
C ASN A 72 -1.95 -6.18 -3.69
N ASP A 73 -2.54 -5.79 -4.82
CA ASP A 73 -2.02 -4.69 -5.64
C ASP A 73 -2.08 -3.34 -4.91
N GLU A 74 -3.10 -3.11 -4.08
CA GLU A 74 -3.20 -1.89 -3.27
C GLU A 74 -2.06 -1.77 -2.24
N TRP A 75 -1.46 -2.90 -1.82
CA TRP A 75 -0.24 -2.90 -1.04
C TRP A 75 0.98 -2.47 -1.85
N LEU A 76 1.11 -2.95 -3.09
CA LEU A 76 2.20 -2.56 -4.00
C LEU A 76 2.13 -1.08 -4.38
N VAL A 77 0.92 -0.56 -4.62
CA VAL A 77 0.67 0.86 -4.95
C VAL A 77 1.21 1.82 -3.89
N ARG A 78 1.23 1.43 -2.61
CA ARG A 78 1.81 2.24 -1.52
C ARG A 78 3.28 2.57 -1.75
N PHE A 79 4.03 1.66 -2.37
CA PHE A 79 5.46 1.84 -2.67
C PHE A 79 5.66 2.49 -4.04
N LEU A 80 4.76 2.24 -4.99
CA LEU A 80 4.79 2.84 -6.33
C LEU A 80 4.49 4.34 -6.31
N ARG A 81 3.54 4.81 -5.49
CA ARG A 81 3.15 6.23 -5.45
C ARG A 81 4.30 7.18 -5.06
N PRO A 82 5.06 6.97 -3.98
CA PRO A 82 6.23 7.79 -3.67
C PRO A 82 7.28 7.76 -4.78
N CYS A 83 7.34 6.65 -5.52
CA CYS A 83 8.28 6.42 -6.61
C CYS A 83 7.73 6.79 -7.98
N LYS A 84 6.59 7.49 -8.08
CA LYS A 84 5.97 7.90 -9.36
C LYS A 84 5.84 6.77 -10.39
N TYR A 85 5.50 5.58 -9.89
CA TYR A 85 5.34 4.35 -10.66
C TYR A 85 6.62 3.86 -11.36
N TYR A 86 7.81 4.13 -10.80
CA TYR A 86 9.06 3.47 -11.19
C TYR A 86 9.29 2.19 -10.35
N PRO A 87 9.18 0.98 -10.92
CA PRO A 87 9.20 -0.28 -10.14
C PRO A 87 10.51 -0.56 -9.42
N GLU A 88 11.66 -0.30 -10.05
CA GLU A 88 12.97 -0.49 -9.41
C GLU A 88 13.16 0.43 -8.21
N SER A 89 12.73 1.69 -8.31
CA SER A 89 12.77 2.63 -7.17
C SER A 89 11.84 2.18 -6.05
N ALA A 90 10.66 1.64 -6.38
CA ALA A 90 9.73 1.11 -5.38
C ALA A 90 10.27 -0.14 -4.69
N ARG A 91 10.94 -1.03 -5.44
CA ARG A 91 11.67 -2.18 -4.89
C ARG A 91 12.71 -1.71 -3.86
N ASP A 92 13.53 -0.72 -4.21
CA ASP A 92 14.58 -0.18 -3.35
C ASP A 92 14.02 0.53 -2.11
N LEU A 93 12.92 1.28 -2.25
CA LEU A 93 12.19 1.89 -1.13
C LEU A 93 11.66 0.85 -0.15
N LYS A 94 11.14 -0.29 -0.63
CA LYS A 94 10.69 -1.40 0.23
C LYS A 94 11.82 -1.96 1.10
N TYR A 95 13.06 -1.98 0.60
CA TYR A 95 14.18 -2.46 1.41
C TYR A 95 14.60 -1.47 2.50
N ASN A 96 14.53 -0.16 2.23
CA ASN A 96 14.84 0.86 3.24
C ASN A 96 13.73 0.98 4.30
N SER A 97 12.48 0.65 3.94
CA SER A 97 11.34 0.57 4.86
C SER A 97 11.22 -0.79 5.56
N SER A 98 12.28 -1.61 5.56
CA SER A 98 12.37 -2.92 6.24
C SER A 98 12.37 -2.83 7.78
N VAL A 99 11.39 -2.11 8.32
CA VAL A 99 10.86 -2.29 9.68
C VAL A 99 10.44 -3.77 9.89
N ILE A 100 10.10 -4.49 8.81
CA ILE A 100 9.68 -5.90 8.84
C ILE A 100 10.83 -6.87 9.17
N SER A 101 12.08 -6.58 8.78
CA SER A 101 13.22 -7.45 9.12
C SER A 101 13.70 -7.25 10.57
N GLN A 102 13.49 -6.05 11.12
CA GLN A 102 13.88 -5.69 12.50
C GLN A 102 12.90 -6.21 13.57
N HIS A 103 11.68 -6.62 13.18
CA HIS A 103 10.65 -7.13 14.08
C HIS A 103 10.16 -8.54 13.72
N SER A 104 11.08 -9.47 13.48
CA SER A 104 10.81 -10.92 13.43
C SER A 104 10.29 -11.51 14.76
N ASN A 105 9.93 -10.68 15.73
CA ASN A 105 9.55 -11.07 17.10
C ASN A 105 8.15 -10.59 17.53
N ILE A 106 7.28 -10.19 16.60
CA ILE A 106 5.87 -10.02 16.93
C ILE A 106 5.22 -11.39 16.83
N GLN A 107 5.29 -12.14 17.94
CA GLN A 107 4.38 -13.26 18.15
C GLN A 107 2.96 -12.68 18.13
N LEU A 108 2.14 -13.15 17.19
CA LEU A 108 0.70 -12.95 17.23
C LEU A 108 0.17 -14.00 18.20
N ASP A 109 -0.01 -13.59 19.44
CA ASP A 109 -0.73 -14.32 20.49
C ASP A 109 -2.25 -14.23 20.24
#